data_AF-A0A938IL31-F1
#
_entry.id   AF-A0A938IL31-F1
#
_cell.length_a   1.000
_cell.length_b   1.000
_cell.length_c   1.000
_cell.angle_alpha   90.00
_cell.angle_beta   90.00
_cell.angle_gamma   90.00
#
_symmetry.space_group_name_H-M   'P 1'
#
loop_
_entity.id
_entity.type
_entity.pdbx_description
1 polymer ?
#
loop_
_entity_poly.entity_id
_entity_poly.type
_entity_poly.pdbx_seq_one_letter_code
_entity_poly.pdbx_strand_id
1 'polypeptide(L)' 'MRGAARRNRDLCWIGGSEFNSAVERWYFEKGSYPAKDLSDIGANASYFPNGLPTNPLTGAEYTLDANNRAQ' A
#
# COMPACT_ATOMS: atom_id res chain seq x y z
N MET A 1 29.32 -2.79 -6.31
CA MET A 1 28.22 -2.35 -5.42
C MET A 1 27.00 -1.90 -6.25
N ARG A 2 26.21 -2.81 -6.84
CA ARG A 2 24.95 -2.50 -7.53
C ARG A 2 23.95 -3.59 -7.14
N GLY A 3 23.09 -3.34 -6.15
CA GLY A 3 22.15 -4.38 -5.71
C GLY A 3 21.07 -3.87 -4.75
N ALA A 4 21.45 -3.18 -3.68
CA ALA A 4 20.48 -2.71 -2.68
C ALA A 4 19.55 -1.60 -3.20
N ALA A 5 20.08 -0.57 -3.87
CA ALA A 5 19.28 0.57 -4.32
C ALA A 5 18.28 0.25 -5.45
N ARG A 6 18.55 -0.77 -6.29
CA ARG A 6 17.59 -1.24 -7.30
C ARG A 6 16.49 -2.09 -6.67
N ARG A 7 16.87 -3.05 -5.81
CA ARG A 7 15.92 -3.88 -5.06
C ARG A 7 14.97 -3.06 -4.19
N ASN A 8 15.44 -2.01 -3.52
CA ASN A 8 14.56 -1.17 -2.70
C ASN A 8 13.53 -0.37 -3.52
N ARG A 9 13.85 0.00 -4.77
CA ARG A 9 12.86 0.64 -5.66
C ARG A 9 11.84 -0.36 -6.20
N ASP A 10 12.28 -1.58 -6.53
CA ASP A 10 11.39 -2.62 -7.02
C ASP A 10 10.43 -3.07 -5.89
N LEU A 11 10.92 -3.16 -4.65
CA LEU A 11 10.10 -3.45 -3.47
C LEU A 11 9.08 -2.34 -3.16
N CYS A 12 9.41 -1.08 -3.45
CA CYS A 12 8.47 0.04 -3.31
C CYS A 12 7.27 -0.12 -4.26
N TRP A 13 7.53 -0.52 -5.51
CA TRP A 13 6.52 -0.82 -6.53
C TRP A 13 5.67 -2.05 -6.20
N ILE A 14 6.30 -3.11 -5.67
CA ILE A 14 5.61 -4.33 -5.25
C ILE A 14 4.68 -4.03 -4.07
N GLY A 15 5.15 -3.30 -3.06
CA GLY A 15 4.31 -2.87 -1.93
C GLY A 15 3.11 -2.06 -2.38
N GLY A 16 3.30 -1.10 -3.28
CA GLY A 16 2.19 -0.33 -3.87
C GLY A 16 1.17 -1.19 -4.63
N SER A 17 1.61 -2.29 -5.26
CA SER A 17 0.72 -3.20 -6.01
C SER A 17 -0.13 -4.08 -5.08
N GLU A 18 0.41 -4.54 -3.96
CA GLU A 18 -0.35 -5.26 -2.93
C GLU A 18 -1.41 -4.35 -2.31
N PHE A 19 -1.05 -3.10 -2.00
CA PHE A 19 -2.00 -2.10 -1.54
C PHE A 19 -3.12 -1.85 -2.53
N ASN A 20 -2.78 -1.68 -3.81
CA ASN A 20 -3.77 -1.42 -4.83
C ASN A 20 -4.77 -2.59 -4.95
N SER A 21 -4.28 -3.83 -4.83
CA SER A 21 -5.14 -5.03 -4.83
C SER A 21 -6.11 -5.05 -3.64
N ALA A 22 -5.63 -4.67 -2.45
CA ALA A 22 -6.45 -4.59 -1.25
C ALA A 22 -7.49 -3.45 -1.32
N VAL A 23 -7.10 -2.30 -1.86
CA VAL A 23 -7.96 -1.13 -2.08
C VAL A 23 -9.09 -1.45 -3.05
N GLU A 24 -8.79 -2.12 -4.17
CA GLU A 24 -9.82 -2.58 -5.12
C GLU A 24 -10.77 -3.56 -4.45
N ARG A 25 -10.26 -4.53 -3.66
CA ARG A 25 -11.11 -5.46 -2.90
C ARG A 25 -12.03 -4.72 -1.91
N TRP A 26 -11.51 -3.72 -1.20
CA TRP A 26 -12.30 -2.89 -0.29
C TRP A 26 -13.43 -2.16 -1.03
N TYR A 27 -13.15 -1.59 -2.20
CA TYR A 27 -14.18 -0.96 -3.02
C TYR A 27 -15.30 -1.92 -3.40
N PHE A 28 -14.98 -3.15 -3.78
CA PHE A 28 -15.99 -4.18 -4.06
C PHE A 28 -16.82 -4.57 -2.82
N GLU A 29 -16.22 -4.64 -1.63
CA GLU A 29 -16.93 -5.07 -0.41
C GLU A 29 -17.72 -3.93 0.27
N LYS A 30 -17.23 -2.69 0.21
CA LYS A 30 -17.80 -1.53 0.92
C LYS A 30 -18.57 -0.56 0.02
N GLY A 31 -18.32 -0.61 -1.29
CA GLY A 31 -18.90 0.32 -2.26
C GLY A 31 -18.22 1.71 -2.28
N SER A 32 -17.13 1.91 -1.55
CA SER A 32 -16.37 3.15 -1.52
C SER A 32 -14.89 2.86 -1.35
N TYR A 33 -14.01 3.74 -1.83
CA TYR A 33 -12.57 3.65 -1.56
C TYR A 33 -12.27 3.92 -0.08
N PRO A 34 -11.19 3.35 0.48
CA PRO A 34 -10.75 3.63 1.85
C PRO A 34 -10.16 5.05 1.98
N ALA A 35 -9.92 5.51 3.22
CA ALA A 35 -9.25 6.78 3.46
C ALA A 35 -7.90 6.89 2.71
N LYS A 36 -7.52 8.13 2.37
CA LYS A 36 -6.32 8.41 1.56
C LYS A 36 -5.00 8.07 2.26
N ASP A 37 -5.00 8.12 3.57
CA ASP A 37 -3.90 7.69 4.44
C ASP A 37 -3.94 6.17 4.74
N LEU A 38 -4.88 5.44 4.13
CA LEU A 38 -5.07 4.00 4.30
C LEU A 38 -5.37 3.59 5.75
N SER A 39 -5.74 4.51 6.65
CA SER A 39 -5.99 4.22 8.07
C SER A 39 -7.08 3.17 8.27
N ASP A 40 -8.13 3.23 7.44
CA ASP A 40 -9.32 2.38 7.59
C ASP A 40 -9.02 0.93 7.23
N ILE A 41 -8.38 0.74 6.07
CA ILE A 41 -8.01 -0.59 5.57
C ILE A 41 -6.82 -1.15 6.33
N GLY A 42 -5.89 -0.29 6.78
CA GLY A 42 -4.72 -0.66 7.58
C GLY A 42 -5.05 -1.13 8.99
N ALA A 43 -6.13 -0.61 9.59
CA ALA A 43 -6.64 -1.10 10.87
C ALA A 43 -7.36 -2.45 10.74
N ASN A 44 -7.70 -2.89 9.52
CA ASN A 44 -8.42 -4.14 9.29
C ASN A 44 -7.46 -5.30 9.05
N ALA A 45 -7.29 -6.16 10.06
CA ALA A 45 -6.48 -7.37 10.00
C ALA A 45 -6.92 -8.37 8.91
N SER A 46 -8.13 -8.24 8.36
CA SER A 46 -8.59 -9.06 7.22
C SER A 46 -7.91 -8.71 5.90
N TYR A 47 -7.39 -7.47 5.80
CA TYR A 47 -6.65 -6.97 4.65
C TYR A 47 -5.15 -6.93 4.92
N PHE A 48 -4.77 -6.43 6.10
CA PHE A 48 -3.38 -6.31 6.53
C PHE A 48 -3.17 -6.94 7.92
N PRO A 49 -3.02 -8.28 8.02
CA PRO A 49 -2.88 -8.96 9.31
C PRO A 49 -1.61 -8.56 10.07
N ASN A 50 -0.59 -8.07 9.35
CA ASN A 50 0.68 -7.61 9.90
C ASN A 50 0.78 -6.07 9.94
N GLY A 51 -0.32 -5.35 9.72
CA GLY A 51 -0.33 -3.90 9.55
C GLY A 51 0.12 -3.44 8.16
N LEU A 52 0.06 -2.13 7.92
CA LEU A 52 0.47 -1.52 6.65
C LEU A 52 1.99 -1.67 6.46
N PRO A 53 2.49 -2.33 5.40
CA PRO A 53 3.91 -2.29 5.09
C PRO A 53 4.38 -0.87 4.78
N THR A 54 5.57 -0.51 5.25
CA THR A 54 6.22 0.77 4.93
C THR A 54 7.09 0.65 3.69
N ASN A 55 7.22 1.74 2.94
CA ASN A 55 8.10 1.85 1.79
C ASN A 55 9.56 1.54 2.20
N PRO A 56 10.18 0.47 1.67
CA PRO A 56 11.51 0.04 2.12
C PRO A 56 12.65 0.95 1.64
N LEU A 57 12.37 1.92 0.76
CA LEU A 57 13.35 2.91 0.32
C LEU A 57 13.42 4.12 1.27
N THR A 58 12.27 4.54 1.82
CA THR A 58 12.13 5.78 2.59
C THR A 58 11.70 5.55 4.04
N GLY A 59 11.18 4.37 4.36
CA GLY A 59 10.52 4.07 5.63
C GLY A 59 9.15 4.73 5.78
N ALA A 60 8.65 5.43 4.75
CA ALA A 60 7.37 6.13 4.80
C ALA A 60 6.20 5.15 4.67
N GLU A 61 5.06 5.50 5.27
CA GLU A 61 3.80 4.83 5.02
C GLU A 61 3.31 5.13 3.60
N TYR A 62 2.58 4.19 3.00
CA TYR A 62 1.97 4.41 1.69
C TYR A 62 0.73 5.29 1.81
N THR A 63 0.49 6.12 0.80
CA THR A 63 -0.72 6.94 0.70
C THR A 63 -1.38 6.74 -0.66
N LEU A 64 -2.68 7.06 -0.76
CA LEU A 64 -3.39 7.07 -2.04
C LEU A 64 -3.23 8.41 -2.76
N ASP A 65 -2.88 8.32 -4.04
CA ASP A 65 -2.87 9.47 -4.96
C ASP A 65 -4.29 9.88 -5.38
N ALA A 66 -4.39 10.89 -6.26
CA ALA A 66 -5.67 11.37 -6.78
C ALA A 66 -6.43 10.34 -7.64
N ASN A 67 -5.78 9.25 -8.06
CA ASN A 67 -6.35 8.15 -8.84
C ASN A 67 -6.57 6.89 -7.99
N ASN A 68 -6.53 7.00 -6.66
CA ASN A 68 -6.66 5.89 -5.71
C ASN A 68 -5.56 4.82 -5.85
N ARG A 69 -4.34 5.21 -6.25
CA ARG A 69 -3.17 4.32 -6.31
C ARG A 69 -2.25 4.56 -5.12
N ALA A 70 -1.74 3.48 -4.54
CA ALA A 70 -0.77 3.55 -3.46
C ALA A 70 0.63 4.01 -3.96
N GLN A 71 1.27 4.91 -3.23
CA GLN A 71 2.61 5.49 -3.50
C GLN A 71 3.44 5.64 -2.23
#